data_AF-F6UFG8-F1
#
_entry.id   AF-F6UFG8-F1
#
_cell.length_a   1.000
_cell.length_b   1.000
_cell.length_c   1.000
_cell.angle_alpha   90.00
_cell.angle_beta   90.00
_cell.angle_gamma   90.00
#
_symmetry.space_group_name_H-M   'P 1'
#
loop_
_entity.id
_entity.type
_entity.pdbx_description
1 polymer ?
#
loop_
_entity_poly.entity_id
_entity_poly.type
_entity_poly.pdbx_seq_one_letter_code
_entity_poly.pdbx_strand_id
1 'polypeptide(L)'
;MRNLSSLRCLFCAYPKNKFLSKYFSNQVHTEAEQIIKEKRVIFSGIQPTGIPHIGNYLGALKHWVELQNESDDIYYSIVDLHSLTIPKSRDFMQDSIFNITACLLACGVDPDTTVLYQQSSVPEHTQLSWVIGCIV
;
A
#
# COMPACT_ATOMS: atom_id res chain seq x y z
N MET A 1 49.25 24.81 25.78
CA MET A 1 48.55 25.90 25.06
C MET A 1 47.12 25.39 24.82
N ARG A 2 45.99 25.89 25.39
CA ARG A 2 45.54 27.28 25.67
C ARG A 2 45.89 28.21 24.48
N ASN A 3 45.01 28.96 23.82
CA ASN A 3 43.64 29.46 24.10
C ASN A 3 42.95 29.78 22.73
N LEU A 4 41.71 30.25 22.53
CA LEU A 4 40.60 30.71 23.37
C LEU A 4 39.25 30.54 22.60
N SER A 5 38.11 30.61 23.29
CA SER A 5 36.74 30.79 22.77
C SER A 5 36.50 32.09 21.97
N SER A 6 35.81 32.03 20.81
CA SER A 6 35.26 33.25 20.15
C SER A 6 33.95 33.11 19.35
N LEU A 7 33.44 31.91 19.05
CA LEU A 7 32.24 31.72 18.21
C LEU A 7 30.92 31.59 18.99
N ARG A 8 30.81 32.25 20.15
CA ARG A 8 29.52 32.53 20.81
C ARG A 8 29.04 33.93 20.45
N CYS A 9 27.76 34.05 20.12
CA CYS A 9 27.00 35.29 19.90
C CYS A 9 27.36 36.14 18.66
N LEU A 10 26.78 35.77 17.51
CA LEU A 10 26.34 36.74 16.48
C LEU A 10 24.81 36.80 16.28
N PHE A 11 24.03 35.96 16.98
CA PHE A 11 22.56 35.94 16.93
C PHE A 11 21.85 36.71 18.07
N CYS A 12 22.55 37.61 18.76
CA CYS A 12 22.02 38.35 19.91
C CYS A 12 21.83 39.85 19.59
N ALA A 13 21.10 40.17 18.51
CA ALA A 13 20.90 41.55 18.05
C ALA A 13 19.53 41.86 17.41
N TYR A 14 18.52 40.99 17.55
CA TYR A 14 17.15 41.31 17.12
C TYR A 14 16.17 41.25 18.31
N PRO A 15 15.38 42.31 18.57
CA PRO A 15 14.41 42.29 19.64
C PRO A 15 13.34 41.23 19.34
N LYS A 16 13.04 40.38 20.32
CA LYS A 16 12.05 39.30 20.22
C LYS A 16 10.63 39.87 20.10
N ASN A 17 10.27 40.31 18.90
CA ASN A 17 8.94 40.84 18.62
C ASN A 17 7.95 39.68 18.61
N LYS A 18 7.32 39.44 19.77
CA LYS A 18 6.52 38.24 20.09
C LYS A 18 5.32 38.05 19.14
N PHE A 19 4.90 39.12 18.47
CA PHE A 19 3.88 39.12 17.43
C PHE A 19 4.38 38.48 16.13
N LEU A 20 5.50 38.96 15.57
CA LEU A 20 6.12 38.37 14.37
C LEU A 20 6.53 36.91 14.58
N SER A 21 7.06 36.59 15.76
CA SER A 21 7.37 35.20 16.13
C SER A 21 6.16 34.27 16.08
N LYS A 22 4.96 34.77 16.40
CA LYS A 22 3.72 33.95 16.43
C LYS A 22 3.06 33.86 15.05
N TYR A 23 3.19 34.89 14.21
CA TYR A 23 2.77 34.84 12.81
C TYR A 23 3.66 33.89 11.99
N PHE A 24 4.99 33.98 12.13
CA PHE A 24 5.91 33.07 11.47
C PHE A 24 5.75 31.62 11.95
N SER A 25 5.59 31.37 13.26
CA SER A 25 5.34 29.99 13.73
C SER A 25 4.04 29.42 13.15
N ASN A 26 2.96 30.21 13.14
CA ASN A 26 1.67 29.72 12.68
C ASN A 26 1.66 29.45 11.17
N GLN A 27 2.26 30.30 10.33
CA GLN A 27 2.33 30.03 8.89
C GLN A 27 3.24 28.86 8.55
N VAL A 28 4.42 28.75 9.19
CA VAL A 28 5.33 27.61 8.98
C VAL A 28 4.70 26.29 9.42
N HIS A 29 3.90 26.26 10.49
CA HIS A 29 3.17 25.05 10.89
C HIS A 29 2.11 24.64 9.86
N THR A 30 1.32 25.58 9.32
CA THR A 30 0.24 25.25 8.38
C THR A 30 0.75 24.83 7.00
N GLU A 31 1.83 25.42 6.50
CA GLU A 31 2.42 25.03 5.20
C GLU A 31 3.23 23.72 5.29
N ALA A 32 3.89 23.44 6.43
CA ALA A 32 4.70 22.23 6.59
C ALA A 32 3.87 20.94 6.80
N GLU A 33 2.70 21.03 7.42
CA GLU A 33 1.82 19.85 7.63
C GLU A 33 1.20 19.31 6.33
N GLN A 34 1.19 20.09 5.25
CA GLN A 34 0.75 19.61 3.92
C GLN A 34 1.84 18.86 3.12
N ILE A 35 3.10 18.86 3.55
CA ILE A 35 4.24 18.48 2.68
C ILE A 35 4.43 16.96 2.50
N ILE A 36 3.93 16.11 3.41
CA ILE A 36 3.95 14.65 3.22
C ILE A 36 2.64 14.01 3.71
N LYS A 37 1.62 13.99 2.84
CA LYS A 37 0.61 12.92 2.94
C LYS A 37 1.30 11.64 2.45
N GLU A 38 1.69 10.76 3.37
CA GLU A 38 2.24 9.45 2.99
C GLU A 38 1.28 8.74 2.04
N LYS A 39 1.78 8.31 0.89
CA LYS A 39 0.99 7.60 -0.11
C LYS A 39 0.66 6.22 0.45
N ARG A 40 -0.62 5.95 0.70
CA ARG A 40 -1.03 4.65 1.23
C ARG A 40 -0.89 3.61 0.12
N VAL A 41 -0.50 2.40 0.50
CA VAL A 41 -0.46 1.23 -0.37
C VAL A 41 -1.43 0.21 0.18
N ILE A 42 -2.37 -0.24 -0.65
CA ILE A 42 -3.36 -1.24 -0.31
C ILE A 42 -2.99 -2.52 -1.05
N PHE A 43 -2.75 -3.59 -0.29
CA PHE A 43 -2.51 -4.93 -0.84
C PHE A 43 -3.63 -5.86 -0.38
N SER A 44 -4.21 -6.65 -1.28
CA SER A 44 -5.16 -7.71 -0.91
C SER A 44 -5.10 -8.89 -1.88
N GLY A 45 -5.34 -10.10 -1.36
CA GLY A 45 -5.26 -11.33 -2.13
C GLY A 45 -6.55 -12.15 -2.06
N ILE A 46 -6.96 -12.77 -3.17
CA ILE A 46 -8.07 -13.72 -3.23
C ILE A 46 -7.62 -15.06 -3.83
N GLN A 47 -7.96 -16.16 -3.15
CA GLN A 47 -7.61 -17.50 -3.63
C GLN A 47 -8.55 -17.92 -4.79
N PRO A 48 -8.03 -18.48 -5.89
CA PRO A 48 -8.84 -19.19 -6.86
C PRO A 48 -9.29 -20.53 -6.25
N THR A 49 -10.51 -20.57 -5.73
CA THR A 49 -11.14 -21.74 -5.08
C THR A 49 -12.40 -22.24 -5.80
N GLY A 50 -12.70 -21.69 -6.98
CA GLY A 50 -13.90 -21.98 -7.77
C GLY A 50 -14.65 -20.70 -8.12
N ILE A 51 -15.98 -20.79 -8.24
CA ILE A 51 -16.84 -19.64 -8.51
C ILE A 51 -16.99 -18.83 -7.21
N PRO A 52 -16.68 -17.52 -7.20
CA PRO A 52 -16.88 -16.67 -6.02
C PRO A 52 -18.37 -16.56 -5.66
N HIS A 53 -18.65 -16.57 -4.36
CA HIS A 53 -20.01 -16.54 -3.81
C HIS A 53 -20.34 -15.17 -3.19
N ILE A 54 -21.61 -14.93 -2.87
CA ILE A 54 -22.10 -13.65 -2.30
C ILE A 54 -21.32 -13.21 -1.04
N GLY A 55 -20.86 -14.15 -0.21
CA GLY A 55 -19.98 -13.86 0.93
C GLY A 55 -18.62 -13.24 0.56
N ASN A 56 -18.01 -13.60 -0.59
CA ASN A 56 -16.79 -12.94 -1.05
C ASN A 56 -17.13 -11.51 -1.52
N TYR A 57 -18.24 -11.35 -2.22
CA TYR A 57 -18.68 -10.04 -2.72
C TYR A 57 -18.94 -9.03 -1.60
N LEU A 58 -19.77 -9.41 -0.63
CA LEU A 58 -20.12 -8.56 0.51
C LEU A 58 -18.98 -8.40 1.52
N GLY A 59 -18.11 -9.41 1.66
CA GLY A 59 -17.00 -9.40 2.61
C GLY A 59 -15.73 -8.71 2.12
N ALA A 60 -15.51 -8.61 0.80
CA ALA A 60 -14.28 -8.04 0.23
C ALA A 60 -14.51 -7.25 -1.07
N LEU A 61 -15.04 -7.87 -2.13
CA LEU A 61 -14.96 -7.28 -3.49
C LEU A 61 -15.72 -5.94 -3.59
N LYS A 62 -16.86 -5.78 -2.92
CA LYS A 62 -17.59 -4.51 -2.89
C LYS A 62 -16.71 -3.38 -2.34
N HIS A 63 -15.93 -3.66 -1.29
CA HIS A 63 -15.04 -2.68 -0.69
C HIS A 63 -13.81 -2.42 -1.57
N TRP A 64 -13.28 -3.44 -2.27
CA TRP A 64 -12.19 -3.25 -3.24
C TRP A 64 -12.56 -2.27 -4.36
N VAL A 65 -13.77 -2.38 -4.89
CA VAL A 65 -14.32 -1.49 -5.94
C VAL A 65 -14.58 -0.07 -5.41
N GLU A 66 -14.85 0.10 -4.11
CA GLU A 66 -14.94 1.40 -3.47
C GLU A 66 -13.54 2.04 -3.32
N LEU A 67 -12.57 1.29 -2.78
CA LEU A 67 -11.20 1.74 -2.47
C LEU A 67 -10.42 2.24 -3.70
N GLN A 68 -10.65 1.70 -4.90
CA GLN A 68 -9.93 2.13 -6.12
C GLN A 68 -10.09 3.62 -6.46
N ASN A 69 -11.07 4.30 -5.86
CA ASN A 69 -11.31 5.73 -6.06
C ASN A 69 -10.58 6.63 -5.03
N GLU A 70 -9.93 6.07 -4.00
CA GLU A 70 -9.34 6.85 -2.89
C GLU A 70 -7.95 7.47 -3.20
N SER A 71 -7.46 7.35 -4.43
CA SER A 71 -6.14 7.85 -4.89
C SER A 71 -4.90 7.21 -4.22
N ASP A 72 -5.05 6.00 -3.69
CA ASP A 72 -3.95 5.19 -3.14
C ASP A 72 -3.40 4.20 -4.18
N ASP A 73 -2.18 3.67 -3.97
CA ASP A 73 -1.67 2.59 -4.82
C ASP A 73 -2.30 1.25 -4.41
N ILE A 74 -2.95 0.57 -5.35
CA ILE A 74 -3.75 -0.62 -5.07
C ILE A 74 -3.26 -1.82 -5.86
N TYR A 75 -3.03 -2.91 -5.13
CA TYR A 75 -2.53 -4.18 -5.63
C TYR A 75 -3.47 -5.32 -5.23
N TYR A 76 -4.12 -5.93 -6.21
CA TYR A 76 -4.98 -7.08 -6.02
C TYR A 76 -4.36 -8.32 -6.65
N SER A 77 -4.14 -9.35 -5.83
CA SER A 77 -3.44 -10.57 -6.26
C SER A 77 -4.37 -11.79 -6.26
N ILE A 78 -4.36 -12.52 -7.36
CA ILE A 78 -4.95 -13.86 -7.43
C ILE A 78 -3.91 -14.82 -6.83
N VAL A 79 -4.11 -15.20 -5.57
CA VAL A 79 -3.11 -15.93 -4.76
C VAL A 79 -3.18 -17.43 -5.01
N ASP A 80 -2.82 -17.83 -6.22
CA ASP A 80 -2.87 -19.19 -6.72
C ASP A 80 -1.85 -20.13 -6.06
N LEU A 81 -0.66 -19.64 -5.68
CA LEU A 81 0.30 -20.44 -4.88
C LEU A 81 -0.28 -20.82 -3.51
N HIS A 82 -1.04 -19.93 -2.85
CA HIS A 82 -1.74 -20.28 -1.61
C HIS A 82 -2.83 -21.34 -1.87
N SER A 83 -3.48 -21.34 -3.03
CA SER A 83 -4.43 -22.40 -3.42
C SER A 83 -3.75 -23.77 -3.59
N LEU A 84 -2.47 -23.85 -3.97
CA LEU A 84 -1.77 -25.13 -4.15
C LEU A 84 -1.47 -25.89 -2.85
N THR A 85 -1.69 -25.27 -1.67
CA THR A 85 -1.53 -25.93 -0.36
C THR A 85 -2.54 -27.05 -0.10
N ILE A 86 -3.60 -27.15 -0.92
CA ILE A 86 -4.62 -28.21 -0.88
C ILE A 86 -4.69 -28.84 -2.28
N PRO A 87 -4.70 -30.18 -2.42
CA PRO A 87 -4.74 -30.85 -3.73
C PRO A 87 -5.86 -30.36 -4.64
N LYS A 88 -5.50 -30.00 -5.88
CA LYS A 88 -6.40 -29.54 -6.96
C LYS A 88 -5.88 -30.07 -8.30
N SER A 89 -6.77 -30.30 -9.27
CA SER A 89 -6.35 -30.59 -10.65
C SER A 89 -5.86 -29.33 -11.35
N ARG A 90 -5.02 -29.49 -12.38
CA ARG A 90 -4.54 -28.38 -13.21
C ARG A 90 -5.70 -27.62 -13.84
N ASP A 91 -6.61 -28.34 -14.47
CA ASP A 91 -7.71 -27.78 -15.25
C ASP A 91 -8.62 -26.94 -14.35
N PHE A 92 -8.98 -27.47 -13.17
CA PHE A 92 -9.74 -26.74 -12.15
C PHE A 92 -9.03 -25.45 -11.69
N MET A 93 -7.70 -25.47 -11.52
CA MET A 93 -6.94 -24.28 -11.15
C MET A 93 -6.94 -23.23 -12.26
N GLN A 94 -6.76 -23.64 -13.51
CA GLN A 94 -6.79 -22.73 -14.67
C GLN A 94 -8.16 -22.09 -14.82
N ASP A 95 -9.23 -22.88 -14.78
CA ASP A 95 -10.61 -22.38 -14.80
C ASP A 95 -10.90 -21.45 -13.61
N SER A 96 -10.43 -21.79 -12.41
CA SER A 96 -10.65 -20.97 -11.21
C SER A 96 -9.92 -19.62 -11.27
N ILE A 97 -8.69 -19.57 -11.81
CA ILE A 97 -7.93 -18.34 -12.03
C ILE A 97 -8.65 -17.47 -13.07
N PHE A 98 -9.08 -18.05 -14.18
CA PHE A 98 -9.84 -17.32 -15.21
C PHE A 98 -11.16 -16.76 -14.65
N ASN A 99 -11.95 -17.60 -13.99
CA ASN A 99 -13.26 -17.23 -13.44
C ASN A 99 -13.16 -16.14 -12.35
N ILE A 100 -12.17 -16.21 -11.45
CA ILE A 100 -11.99 -15.15 -10.44
C ILE A 100 -11.51 -13.84 -11.06
N THR A 101 -10.62 -13.88 -12.07
CA THR A 101 -10.21 -12.69 -12.83
C THR A 101 -11.43 -12.02 -13.50
N ALA A 102 -12.21 -12.81 -14.23
CA ALA A 102 -13.41 -12.34 -14.92
C ALA A 102 -14.46 -11.77 -13.94
N CYS A 103 -14.64 -12.40 -12.77
CA CYS A 103 -15.54 -11.90 -11.75
C CYS A 103 -15.07 -10.58 -11.12
N LEU A 104 -13.77 -10.40 -10.86
CA LEU A 104 -13.23 -9.16 -10.30
C LEU A 104 -13.48 -7.98 -11.24
N LEU A 105 -13.16 -8.16 -12.53
CA LEU A 105 -13.42 -7.17 -13.58
C LEU A 105 -14.94 -6.90 -13.72
N ALA A 106 -15.78 -7.94 -13.74
CA ALA A 106 -17.23 -7.80 -13.84
C ALA A 106 -17.89 -7.15 -12.61
N CYS A 107 -17.29 -7.28 -11.42
CA CYS A 107 -17.69 -6.55 -10.22
C CYS A 107 -17.29 -5.06 -10.26
N GLY A 108 -16.41 -4.66 -11.18
CA GLY A 108 -15.99 -3.28 -11.37
C GLY A 108 -14.57 -2.97 -10.88
N VAL A 109 -13.70 -3.96 -10.64
CA VAL A 109 -12.26 -3.72 -10.44
C VAL A 109 -11.68 -3.23 -11.76
N ASP A 110 -11.10 -2.03 -11.76
CA ASP A 110 -10.59 -1.36 -12.94
C ASP A 110 -9.06 -1.52 -13.05
N PRO A 111 -8.53 -2.15 -14.11
CA PRO A 111 -7.09 -2.33 -14.31
C PRO A 111 -6.34 -1.04 -14.66
N ASP A 112 -7.03 0.05 -15.04
CA ASP A 112 -6.38 1.35 -15.29
C ASP A 112 -6.07 2.09 -13.97
N THR A 113 -6.75 1.73 -12.87
CA THR A 113 -6.54 2.31 -11.52
C THR A 113 -5.93 1.32 -10.52
N THR A 114 -6.01 0.01 -10.77
CA THR A 114 -5.55 -1.04 -9.85
C THR A 114 -4.62 -2.05 -10.53
N VAL A 115 -3.58 -2.48 -9.83
CA VAL A 115 -2.68 -3.54 -10.31
C VAL A 115 -3.28 -4.90 -9.96
N LEU A 116 -4.04 -5.48 -10.89
CA LEU A 116 -4.58 -6.85 -10.80
C LEU A 116 -3.60 -7.85 -11.44
N TYR A 117 -3.13 -8.84 -10.68
CA TYR A 117 -2.12 -9.81 -11.17
C TYR A 117 -2.23 -11.21 -10.53
N GLN A 118 -1.61 -12.22 -11.16
CA GLN A 118 -1.51 -13.60 -10.65
C GLN A 118 -0.25 -13.77 -9.80
N GLN A 119 -0.36 -14.32 -8.59
CA GLN A 119 0.77 -14.44 -7.67
C GLN A 119 1.93 -15.27 -8.26
N SER A 120 1.65 -16.41 -8.91
CA SER A 120 2.72 -17.25 -9.49
C SER A 120 3.49 -16.60 -10.65
N SER A 121 3.01 -15.51 -11.24
CA SER A 121 3.74 -14.81 -12.32
C SER A 121 4.82 -13.85 -11.80
N VAL A 122 4.88 -13.63 -10.48
CA VAL A 122 5.83 -12.73 -9.81
C VAL A 122 6.71 -13.56 -8.87
N PRO A 123 7.89 -14.07 -9.33
CA PRO A 123 8.72 -15.00 -8.56
C PRO A 123 9.25 -14.42 -7.24
N GLU A 124 9.28 -13.10 -7.10
CA GLU A 124 9.67 -12.37 -5.90
C GLU A 124 8.83 -12.78 -4.68
N HIS A 125 7.58 -13.22 -4.86
CA HIS A 125 6.75 -13.74 -3.76
C HIS A 125 7.38 -14.96 -3.07
N THR A 126 7.91 -15.92 -3.83
CA THR A 126 8.50 -17.13 -3.26
C THR A 126 9.91 -16.87 -2.75
N GLN A 127 10.67 -16.00 -3.42
CA GLN A 127 12.00 -15.57 -2.97
C GLN A 127 11.94 -14.83 -1.63
N LEU A 128 11.03 -13.86 -1.48
CA LEU A 128 10.85 -13.14 -0.22
C LEU A 128 10.29 -14.06 0.88
N SER A 129 9.33 -14.94 0.55
CA SER A 129 8.82 -15.94 1.49
C SER A 129 9.92 -16.87 2.02
N TRP A 130 10.87 -17.27 1.17
CA TRP A 130 12.04 -18.06 1.60
C TRP A 130 12.94 -17.28 2.58
N VAL A 131 13.24 -16.00 2.30
CA VAL A 131 14.03 -15.15 3.20
C VAL A 131 13.33 -14.96 4.54
N ILE A 132 12.02 -14.68 4.54
CA ILE A 132 11.21 -14.57 5.76
C ILE A 132 11.20 -15.90 6.53
N GLY A 133 11.07 -17.03 5.84
CA GLY A 133 11.12 -18.38 6.43
C GLY A 133 12.46 -18.77 7.05
N CYS A 134 13.53 -17.98 6.85
CA CYS A 134 14.81 -18.14 7.55
C CYS A 134 14.91 -17.31 8.84
N ILE A 135 13.89 -16.50 9.16
CA ILE A 135 13.81 -15.59 10.31
C ILE A 135 12.72 -16.04 11.32
N VAL A 136 11.79 -16.90 10.88
CA VAL A 136 10.63 -17.43 11.63
C VAL A 136 10.93 -18.83 12.18
#